data_AF-A0A2A7MHY7-F1
#
_entry.id   AF-A0A2A7MHY7-F1
#
_cell.length_a   1.000
_cell.length_b   1.000
_cell.length_c   1.000
_cell.angle_alpha   90.00
_cell.angle_beta   90.00
_cell.angle_gamma   90.00
#
_symmetry.space_group_name_H-M   'P 1'
#
loop_
_entity.id
_entity.type
_entity.pdbx_description
1 polymer ?
#
loop_
_entity_poly.entity_id
_entity_poly.type
_entity_poly.pdbx_seq_one_letter_code
_entity_poly.pdbx_strand_id
1 'polypeptide(L)'
;MKWLDKLERKFGRYYIPDLMLKVIIVSAILYVVTFFILGDTSFINSMILIPGKVMQGQIWRLITFIFIPPLTTSLLSVVLTLYFNYLAGVSLEREWGEFKFNVYFFFGMIATIIVSFITKSPVDGTNITLSIFLAFAKIFPEFTVLLFFIIPIKMKYLGYLSWAIVILNVVKSLITGNYGYALVYLLPLLNYIVFFGKSNYKNTKINATSKIRKNKYQKAFKVVEMPYKHKCTICGLTDADDKNMQFRYCSKCKGHHAYCEKHIYEHEHIK
;
A
#
# COMPACT_ATOMS: atom_id res chain seq x y z
N MET A 1 -13.72 0.37 -1.32
CA MET A 1 -13.61 -1.08 -1.57
C MET A 1 -15.04 -1.59 -1.68
N LYS A 2 -15.59 -1.78 -2.89
CA LYS A 2 -17.07 -1.83 -3.08
C LYS A 2 -17.85 -2.82 -2.19
N TRP A 3 -17.22 -3.89 -1.71
CA TRP A 3 -17.86 -4.85 -0.80
C TRP A 3 -17.88 -4.38 0.65
N LEU A 4 -16.78 -3.78 1.14
CA LEU A 4 -16.74 -3.11 2.45
C LEU A 4 -17.70 -1.93 2.50
N ASP A 5 -17.80 -1.15 1.42
CA ASP A 5 -18.73 -0.02 1.35
C ASP A 5 -20.21 -0.50 1.44
N LYS A 6 -20.51 -1.73 1.00
CA LYS A 6 -21.84 -2.35 1.19
C LYS A 6 -22.06 -2.82 2.63
N LEU A 7 -21.03 -3.39 3.25
CA LEU A 7 -21.09 -3.84 4.65
C LEU A 7 -21.25 -2.65 5.60
N GLU A 8 -20.51 -1.57 5.36
CA GLU A 8 -20.60 -0.31 6.10
C GLU A 8 -22.00 0.29 6.04
N ARG A 9 -22.64 0.26 4.86
CA ARG A 9 -24.04 0.71 4.73
C ARG A 9 -25.03 -0.07 5.60
N LYS A 10 -24.75 -1.34 5.92
CA LYS A 10 -25.65 -2.19 6.72
C LYS A 10 -25.27 -2.23 8.19
N PHE A 11 -23.97 -2.20 8.50
CA PHE A 11 -23.42 -2.44 9.85
C PHE A 11 -22.52 -1.31 10.36
N GLY A 12 -22.45 -0.17 9.67
CA GLY A 12 -21.54 0.93 9.99
C GLY A 12 -21.73 1.58 11.37
N ARG A 13 -22.78 1.21 12.12
CA ARG A 13 -22.96 1.60 13.53
C ARG A 13 -22.21 0.69 14.52
N TYR A 14 -21.76 -0.48 14.08
CA TYR A 14 -21.09 -1.48 14.92
C TYR A 14 -19.60 -1.51 14.61
N TYR A 15 -18.84 -0.72 15.35
CA TYR A 15 -17.38 -0.75 15.34
C TYR A 15 -16.87 -0.26 16.70
N ILE A 16 -15.61 -0.57 17.00
CA ILE A 16 -14.93 -0.05 18.18
C ILE A 16 -14.09 1.14 17.74
N PRO A 17 -14.36 2.36 18.27
CA PRO A 17 -13.54 3.52 17.96
C PRO A 17 -12.15 3.37 18.57
N ASP A 18 -11.14 3.91 17.91
CA ASP A 18 -9.73 3.87 18.34
C ASP A 18 -9.25 2.45 18.72
N LEU A 19 -9.60 1.45 17.90
CA LEU A 19 -9.35 0.03 18.22
C LEU A 19 -7.86 -0.23 18.46
N MET A 20 -6.98 0.31 17.60
CA MET A 20 -5.54 0.07 17.72
C MET A 20 -4.93 0.72 18.94
N LEU A 21 -5.39 1.93 19.29
CA LEU A 21 -4.92 2.60 20.49
C LEU A 21 -5.23 1.76 21.74
N LYS A 22 -6.45 1.23 21.83
CA LYS A 22 -6.86 0.35 22.95
C LYS A 22 -6.02 -0.91 23.02
N VAL A 23 -5.79 -1.59 21.89
CA VAL A 23 -4.93 -2.79 21.85
C VAL A 23 -3.54 -2.48 22.37
N ILE A 24 -2.96 -1.35 21.94
CA ILE A 24 -1.58 -0.96 22.31
C ILE A 24 -1.47 -0.55 23.77
N ILE A 25 -2.45 0.17 24.32
CA ILE A 25 -2.49 0.51 25.75
C ILE A 25 -2.52 -0.77 26.58
N VAL A 26 -3.39 -1.73 26.22
CA VAL A 26 -3.46 -3.00 26.94
C VAL A 26 -2.15 -3.78 26.81
N SER A 27 -1.56 -3.85 25.61
CA SER A 27 -0.24 -4.49 25.42
C SER A 27 0.87 -3.83 26.24
N ALA A 28 0.90 -2.50 26.32
CA ALA A 28 1.88 -1.77 27.13
C ALA A 28 1.72 -2.08 28.63
N ILE A 29 0.48 -2.08 29.13
CA ILE A 29 0.18 -2.45 30.52
C ILE A 29 0.63 -3.89 30.80
N LEU A 30 0.29 -4.84 29.90
CA LEU A 30 0.69 -6.23 30.04
C LEU A 30 2.21 -6.40 30.08
N TYR A 31 2.94 -5.64 29.26
CA TYR A 31 4.40 -5.66 29.28
C TYR A 31 4.94 -5.21 30.64
N VAL A 32 4.43 -4.09 31.17
CA VAL A 32 4.83 -3.56 32.48
C VAL A 32 4.54 -4.56 33.60
N VAL A 33 3.32 -5.11 33.62
CA VAL A 33 2.91 -6.11 34.62
C VAL A 33 3.80 -7.35 34.56
N THR A 34 4.04 -7.88 33.35
CA THR A 34 4.80 -9.12 33.16
C THR A 34 6.27 -8.97 33.59
N PHE A 35 6.94 -7.91 33.15
CA PHE A 35 8.38 -7.77 33.36
C PHE A 35 8.79 -7.00 34.62
N PHE A 36 7.98 -6.03 35.07
CA PHE A 36 8.34 -5.18 36.22
C PHE A 36 7.61 -5.54 37.51
N ILE A 37 6.41 -6.14 37.42
CA ILE A 37 5.62 -6.49 38.61
C ILE A 37 5.78 -7.98 38.93
N LEU A 38 5.54 -8.86 37.95
CA LEU A 38 5.58 -10.32 38.17
C LEU A 38 6.99 -10.89 38.04
N GLY A 39 7.81 -10.35 37.12
CA GLY A 39 9.14 -10.87 36.81
C GLY A 39 9.14 -12.23 36.10
N ASP A 40 8.00 -12.65 35.56
CA ASP A 40 7.77 -13.97 34.95
C ASP A 40 6.82 -13.82 33.74
N THR A 41 7.05 -14.61 32.69
CA THR A 41 6.24 -14.68 31.46
C THR A 41 5.10 -15.70 31.51
N SER A 42 4.90 -16.41 32.63
CA SER A 42 3.82 -17.40 32.82
C SER A 42 2.43 -16.80 32.58
N PHE A 43 2.22 -15.54 32.98
CA PHE A 43 0.97 -14.84 32.74
C PHE A 43 0.69 -14.72 31.23
N ILE A 44 1.70 -14.42 30.41
CA ILE A 44 1.57 -14.38 28.95
C ILE A 44 1.23 -15.76 28.38
N ASN A 45 1.81 -16.84 28.91
CA ASN A 45 1.48 -18.19 28.49
C ASN A 45 -0.01 -18.55 28.71
N SER A 46 -0.69 -17.87 29.65
CA SER A 46 -2.14 -18.00 29.84
C SER A 46 -2.97 -17.32 28.74
N MET A 47 -2.37 -16.39 27.99
CA MET A 47 -3.02 -15.55 26.99
C MET A 47 -2.84 -16.05 25.55
N ILE A 48 -1.77 -16.82 25.27
CA ILE A 48 -1.48 -17.38 23.94
C ILE A 48 -2.68 -18.21 23.45
N LEU A 49 -3.01 -18.13 22.17
CA LEU A 49 -4.05 -18.98 21.61
C LEU A 49 -3.53 -20.41 21.48
N ILE A 50 -4.04 -21.32 22.31
CA ILE A 50 -3.72 -22.75 22.28
C ILE A 50 -5.03 -23.53 22.15
N PRO A 51 -5.34 -24.14 20.99
CA PRO A 51 -6.63 -24.80 20.75
C PRO A 51 -6.98 -25.86 21.79
N GLY A 52 -6.01 -26.69 22.16
CA GLY A 52 -6.21 -27.73 23.19
C GLY A 52 -6.61 -27.17 24.55
N LYS A 53 -6.12 -25.98 24.94
CA LYS A 53 -6.50 -25.31 26.19
C LYS A 53 -7.86 -24.62 26.08
N VAL A 54 -8.20 -24.09 24.89
CA VAL A 54 -9.54 -23.53 24.66
C VAL A 54 -10.61 -24.60 24.81
N MET A 55 -10.38 -25.80 24.27
CA MET A 55 -11.28 -26.95 24.42
C MET A 55 -11.39 -27.45 25.88
N GLN A 56 -10.43 -27.11 26.75
CA GLN A 56 -10.45 -27.39 28.19
C GLN A 56 -11.15 -26.28 29.01
N GLY A 57 -11.82 -25.32 28.35
CA GLY A 57 -12.59 -24.26 29.01
C GLY A 57 -11.88 -22.90 29.13
N GLN A 58 -10.64 -22.76 28.62
CA GLN A 58 -9.91 -21.48 28.65
C GLN A 58 -10.32 -20.55 27.49
N ILE A 59 -11.60 -20.17 27.44
CA ILE A 59 -12.21 -19.43 26.32
C ILE A 59 -11.66 -18.02 26.13
N TRP A 60 -11.09 -17.41 27.17
CA TRP A 60 -10.49 -16.06 27.09
C TRP A 60 -9.34 -16.00 26.08
N ARG A 61 -8.65 -17.13 25.82
CA ARG A 61 -7.57 -17.24 24.83
C ARG A 61 -8.00 -16.88 23.41
N LEU A 62 -9.30 -16.95 23.10
CA LEU A 62 -9.85 -16.51 21.81
C LEU A 62 -9.77 -14.99 21.62
N ILE A 63 -9.58 -14.23 22.69
CA ILE A 63 -9.51 -12.77 22.67
C ILE A 63 -8.14 -12.27 23.15
N THR A 64 -7.61 -12.84 24.23
CA THR A 64 -6.42 -12.30 24.91
C THR A 64 -5.15 -12.32 24.06
N PHE A 65 -5.03 -13.24 23.10
CA PHE A 65 -3.81 -13.44 22.31
C PHE A 65 -3.40 -12.21 21.49
N ILE A 66 -4.36 -11.33 21.14
CA ILE A 66 -4.11 -10.12 20.36
C ILE A 66 -3.38 -9.04 21.16
N PHE A 67 -3.46 -9.08 22.50
CA PHE A 67 -2.87 -8.08 23.37
C PHE A 67 -1.45 -8.45 23.82
N ILE A 68 -0.95 -9.62 23.44
CA ILE A 68 0.38 -10.07 23.85
C ILE A 68 1.45 -9.09 23.33
N PRO A 69 2.23 -8.46 24.22
CA PRO A 69 3.29 -7.55 23.81
C PRO A 69 4.48 -8.33 23.24
N PRO A 70 5.41 -7.63 22.55
CA PRO A 70 6.71 -8.22 22.18
C PRO A 70 7.44 -8.71 23.44
N LEU A 71 7.80 -9.99 23.46
CA LEU A 71 8.43 -10.65 24.62
C LEU A 71 9.95 -10.47 24.60
N THR A 72 10.41 -9.23 24.54
CA THR A 72 11.84 -8.88 24.56
C THR A 72 12.20 -8.13 25.85
N THR A 73 13.40 -8.39 26.37
CA THR A 73 13.90 -7.73 27.59
C THR A 73 14.36 -6.29 27.33
N SER A 74 14.58 -5.91 26.07
CA SER A 74 15.00 -4.56 25.70
C SER A 74 13.80 -3.61 25.70
N LEU A 75 13.70 -2.77 26.74
CA LEU A 75 12.66 -1.74 26.85
C LEU A 75 12.57 -0.86 25.60
N LEU A 76 13.72 -0.46 25.05
CA LEU A 76 13.79 0.36 23.84
C LEU A 76 13.15 -0.35 22.65
N SER A 77 13.42 -1.64 22.46
CA SER A 77 12.84 -2.44 21.37
C SER A 77 11.31 -2.52 21.49
N VAL A 78 10.80 -2.67 22.71
CA VAL A 78 9.36 -2.77 22.97
C VAL A 78 8.66 -1.44 22.73
N VAL A 79 9.19 -0.34 23.27
CA VAL A 79 8.66 1.01 23.04
C VAL A 79 8.62 1.33 21.55
N LEU A 80 9.72 1.04 20.84
CA LEU A 80 9.80 1.26 19.41
C LEU A 80 8.77 0.41 18.66
N THR A 81 8.66 -0.89 18.98
CA THR A 81 7.68 -1.79 18.35
C THR A 81 6.24 -1.33 18.57
N LEU A 82 5.87 -0.96 19.81
CA LEU A 82 4.54 -0.46 20.13
C LEU A 82 4.25 0.88 19.44
N TYR A 83 5.25 1.77 19.37
CA TYR A 83 5.14 3.03 18.63
C TYR A 83 4.89 2.79 17.13
N PHE A 84 5.65 1.89 16.50
CA PHE A 84 5.44 1.53 15.09
C PHE A 84 4.07 0.90 14.85
N ASN A 85 3.62 0.03 15.76
CA ASN A 85 2.28 -0.57 15.68
C ASN A 85 1.18 0.48 15.83
N TYR A 86 1.38 1.47 16.71
CA TYR A 86 0.47 2.59 16.90
C TYR A 86 0.38 3.43 15.64
N LEU A 87 1.54 3.82 15.11
CA LEU A 87 1.65 4.62 13.90
C LEU A 87 0.98 3.92 12.72
N ALA A 88 1.29 2.64 12.48
CA ALA A 88 0.70 1.87 11.40
C ALA A 88 -0.82 1.70 11.57
N GLY A 89 -1.25 1.31 12.78
CA GLY A 89 -2.65 1.05 13.11
C GLY A 89 -3.53 2.28 12.98
N VAL A 90 -3.19 3.36 13.69
CA VAL A 90 -3.99 4.60 13.70
C VAL A 90 -3.98 5.29 12.34
N SER A 91 -2.86 5.26 11.61
CA SER A 91 -2.83 5.84 10.26
C SER A 91 -3.78 5.10 9.30
N LEU A 92 -3.87 3.77 9.41
CA LEU A 92 -4.81 2.97 8.62
C LEU A 92 -6.26 3.20 9.07
N GLU A 93 -6.50 3.32 10.37
CA GLU A 93 -7.84 3.61 10.92
C GLU A 93 -8.36 4.96 10.43
N ARG A 94 -7.49 5.99 10.37
CA ARG A 94 -7.82 7.31 9.80
C ARG A 94 -8.04 7.29 8.29
N GLU A 95 -7.20 6.56 7.56
CA GLU A 95 -7.29 6.49 6.09
C GLU A 95 -8.52 5.70 5.60
N TRP A 96 -8.89 4.64 6.31
CA TRP A 96 -10.01 3.79 5.91
C TRP A 96 -11.34 4.14 6.57
N GLY A 97 -11.29 4.79 7.73
CA GLY A 97 -12.40 4.89 8.66
C GLY A 97 -12.47 3.69 9.61
N GLU A 98 -13.02 3.94 10.79
CA GLU A 98 -13.02 3.02 11.93
C GLU A 98 -13.69 1.68 11.61
N PHE A 99 -14.83 1.69 10.90
CA PHE A 99 -15.55 0.46 10.53
C PHE A 99 -14.70 -0.47 9.65
N LYS A 100 -14.06 0.06 8.60
CA LYS A 100 -13.27 -0.77 7.66
C LYS A 100 -12.03 -1.33 8.34
N PHE A 101 -11.42 -0.54 9.20
CA PHE A 101 -10.30 -0.99 10.02
C PHE A 101 -10.70 -2.12 10.97
N ASN A 102 -11.84 -1.97 11.66
CA ASN A 102 -12.39 -3.03 12.53
C ASN A 102 -12.62 -4.33 11.75
N VAL A 103 -13.26 -4.26 10.57
CA VAL A 103 -13.48 -5.45 9.73
C VAL A 103 -12.15 -6.11 9.33
N TYR A 104 -11.14 -5.32 8.96
CA TYR A 104 -9.81 -5.84 8.63
C TYR A 104 -9.12 -6.54 9.82
N PHE A 105 -9.19 -5.91 11.00
CA PHE A 105 -8.63 -6.44 12.24
C PHE A 105 -9.31 -7.74 12.66
N PHE A 106 -10.64 -7.74 12.75
CA PHE A 106 -11.41 -8.91 13.18
C PHE A 106 -11.37 -10.05 12.16
N PHE A 107 -11.31 -9.75 10.87
CA PHE A 107 -11.10 -10.79 9.86
C PHE A 107 -9.76 -11.49 10.07
N GLY A 108 -8.68 -10.73 10.32
CA GLY A 108 -7.37 -11.28 10.67
C GLY A 108 -7.43 -12.15 11.93
N MET A 109 -8.08 -11.65 12.98
CA MET A 109 -8.26 -12.38 14.24
C MET A 109 -9.00 -13.71 14.05
N ILE A 110 -10.13 -13.71 13.34
CA ILE A 110 -10.92 -14.91 13.07
C ILE A 110 -10.13 -15.90 12.21
N ALA A 111 -9.45 -15.43 11.17
CA ALA A 111 -8.61 -16.28 10.32
C ALA A 111 -7.48 -16.93 11.13
N THR A 112 -6.84 -16.19 12.04
CA THR A 112 -5.83 -16.73 12.96
C THR A 112 -6.41 -17.79 13.88
N ILE A 113 -7.59 -17.56 14.45
CA ILE A 113 -8.27 -18.55 15.30
C ILE A 113 -8.54 -19.83 14.50
N ILE A 114 -9.16 -19.73 13.33
CA ILE A 114 -9.50 -20.89 12.50
C ILE A 114 -8.25 -21.69 12.14
N VAL A 115 -7.20 -21.02 11.63
CA VAL A 115 -5.97 -21.72 11.24
C VAL A 115 -5.27 -22.34 12.44
N SER A 116 -5.19 -21.66 13.59
CA SER A 116 -4.63 -22.23 14.81
C SER A 116 -5.36 -23.52 15.22
N PHE A 117 -6.70 -23.55 15.15
CA PHE A 117 -7.47 -24.75 15.46
C PHE A 117 -7.25 -25.89 14.46
N ILE A 118 -7.16 -25.59 13.16
CA ILE A 118 -6.89 -26.58 12.11
C ILE A 118 -5.49 -27.20 12.30
N THR A 119 -4.49 -26.37 12.56
CA THR A 119 -3.09 -26.81 12.67
C THR A 119 -2.70 -27.26 14.08
N LYS A 120 -3.59 -27.06 15.06
CA LYS A 120 -3.35 -27.26 16.50
C LYS A 120 -2.10 -26.51 17.01
N SER A 121 -1.69 -25.45 16.31
CA SER A 121 -0.46 -24.71 16.62
C SER A 121 -0.78 -23.54 17.55
N PRO A 122 0.05 -23.27 18.58
CA PRO A 122 -0.02 -22.06 19.37
C PRO A 122 0.24 -20.81 18.51
N VAL A 123 -0.57 -19.76 18.68
CA VAL A 123 -0.42 -18.51 17.93
C VAL A 123 -0.67 -17.29 18.83
N ASP A 124 0.01 -16.18 18.53
CA ASP A 124 -0.17 -14.88 19.17
C ASP A 124 -0.64 -13.82 18.15
N GLY A 125 -0.79 -12.57 18.61
CA GLY A 125 -1.27 -11.45 17.79
C GLY A 125 -0.30 -10.97 16.70
N THR A 126 0.91 -11.53 16.60
CA THR A 126 1.96 -11.03 15.68
C THR A 126 1.52 -11.07 14.23
N ASN A 127 0.73 -12.06 13.83
CA ASN A 127 0.25 -12.19 12.45
C ASN A 127 -0.71 -11.05 12.06
N ILE A 128 -1.55 -10.61 12.98
CA ILE A 128 -2.50 -9.51 12.76
C ILE A 128 -1.73 -8.21 12.60
N THR A 129 -0.80 -7.95 13.54
CA THR A 129 0.07 -6.78 13.53
C THR A 129 0.93 -6.71 12.27
N LEU A 130 1.49 -7.85 11.83
CA LEU A 130 2.27 -7.92 10.60
C LEU A 130 1.40 -7.64 9.36
N SER A 131 0.15 -8.09 9.34
CA SER A 131 -0.77 -7.77 8.26
C SER A 131 -1.05 -6.27 8.19
N ILE A 132 -1.33 -5.63 9.33
CA ILE A 132 -1.50 -4.17 9.47
C ILE A 132 -0.25 -3.45 8.96
N PHE A 133 0.94 -3.92 9.34
CA PHE A 133 2.20 -3.36 8.87
C PHE A 133 2.35 -3.44 7.34
N LEU A 134 2.04 -4.59 6.73
CA LEU A 134 2.05 -4.75 5.28
C LEU A 134 1.05 -3.83 4.57
N ALA A 135 -0.13 -3.65 5.16
CA ALA A 135 -1.14 -2.71 4.67
C ALA A 135 -0.64 -1.25 4.74
N PHE A 136 -0.01 -0.88 5.85
CA PHE A 136 0.56 0.45 6.05
C PHE A 136 1.69 0.73 5.06
N ALA A 137 2.64 -0.21 4.91
CA ALA A 137 3.73 -0.09 3.93
C ALA A 137 3.26 0.03 2.48
N LYS A 138 2.09 -0.54 2.17
CA LYS A 138 1.45 -0.44 0.85
C LYS A 138 0.79 0.92 0.60
N ILE A 139 0.10 1.45 1.60
CA ILE A 139 -0.66 2.71 1.48
C ILE A 139 0.25 3.93 1.61
N PHE A 140 1.25 3.85 2.49
CA PHE A 140 2.19 4.94 2.77
C PHE A 140 3.62 4.56 2.37
N PRO A 141 3.91 4.19 1.10
CA PRO A 141 5.21 3.66 0.70
C PRO A 141 6.35 4.68 0.80
N GLU A 142 6.04 5.97 0.67
CA GLU A 142 7.00 7.08 0.73
C GLU A 142 7.14 7.66 2.15
N PHE A 143 6.35 7.18 3.11
CA PHE A 143 6.53 7.57 4.51
C PHE A 143 7.91 7.13 5.00
N THR A 144 8.64 8.04 5.63
CA THR A 144 10.01 7.82 6.10
C THR A 144 10.04 7.67 7.61
N VAL A 145 10.69 6.62 8.10
CA VAL A 145 10.99 6.48 9.52
C VAL A 145 12.48 6.51 9.73
N LEU A 146 12.90 7.22 10.77
CA LEU A 146 14.30 7.34 11.15
C LEU A 146 14.72 6.11 11.94
N LEU A 147 15.46 5.21 11.30
CA LEU A 147 16.10 4.09 11.96
C LEU A 147 17.18 4.63 12.92
N PHE A 148 17.08 4.26 14.20
CA PHE A 148 17.96 4.75 15.28
C PHE A 148 18.07 6.28 15.35
N PHE A 149 17.04 7.01 14.90
CA PHE A 149 17.04 8.48 14.81
C PHE A 149 18.07 9.07 13.83
N ILE A 150 18.75 8.25 13.03
CA ILE A 150 19.84 8.68 12.13
C ILE A 150 19.47 8.44 10.67
N ILE A 151 19.04 7.22 10.31
CA ILE A 151 18.91 6.82 8.90
C ILE A 151 17.44 6.87 8.46
N PRO A 152 17.02 7.78 7.56
CA PRO A 152 15.67 7.79 7.03
C PRO A 152 15.44 6.62 6.08
N ILE A 153 14.55 5.70 6.45
CA ILE A 153 14.16 4.55 5.64
C ILE A 153 12.69 4.68 5.24
N LYS A 154 12.42 4.53 3.94
CA LYS A 154 11.04 4.52 3.41
C LYS A 154 10.33 3.22 3.76
N MET A 155 9.04 3.31 4.10
CA MET A 155 8.23 2.15 4.49
C MET A 155 8.15 1.06 3.44
N LYS A 156 8.24 1.39 2.13
CA LYS A 156 8.27 0.38 1.07
C LYS A 156 9.41 -0.64 1.24
N TYR A 157 10.58 -0.20 1.70
CA TYR A 157 11.73 -1.09 1.91
C TYR A 157 11.49 -2.03 3.09
N LEU A 158 10.93 -1.51 4.19
CA LEU A 158 10.54 -2.32 5.33
C LEU A 158 9.43 -3.31 4.95
N GLY A 159 8.48 -2.90 4.11
CA GLY A 159 7.47 -3.80 3.55
C GLY A 159 8.07 -4.96 2.76
N TYR A 160 9.05 -4.71 1.88
CA TYR A 160 9.76 -5.77 1.16
C TYR A 160 10.53 -6.70 2.10
N LEU A 161 11.16 -6.14 3.15
CA LEU A 161 11.83 -6.93 4.18
C LEU A 161 10.83 -7.84 4.92
N SER A 162 9.66 -7.33 5.31
CA SER A 162 8.60 -8.13 5.92
C SER A 162 8.13 -9.28 5.02
N TRP A 163 7.95 -9.02 3.72
CA TRP A 163 7.64 -10.07 2.74
C TRP A 163 8.72 -11.15 2.69
N ALA A 164 9.99 -10.75 2.65
CA ALA A 164 11.11 -11.69 2.67
C ALA A 164 11.12 -12.54 3.94
N ILE A 165 10.93 -11.92 5.11
CA ILE A 165 10.86 -12.63 6.40
C ILE A 165 9.72 -13.67 6.41
N VAL A 166 8.53 -13.30 5.92
CA VAL A 166 7.40 -14.23 5.83
C VAL A 166 7.75 -15.42 4.93
N ILE A 167 8.30 -15.17 3.74
CA ILE A 167 8.68 -16.23 2.80
C ILE A 167 9.72 -17.16 3.41
N LEU A 168 10.76 -16.60 4.05
CA LEU A 168 11.80 -17.39 4.72
C LEU A 168 11.22 -18.26 5.84
N ASN A 169 10.30 -17.74 6.65
CA ASN A 169 9.63 -18.49 7.71
C ASN A 169 8.76 -19.63 7.16
N VAL A 170 8.04 -19.39 6.05
CA VAL A 170 7.27 -20.43 5.36
C VAL A 170 8.21 -21.52 4.83
N VAL A 171 9.26 -21.15 4.09
CA VAL A 171 10.22 -22.11 3.52
C VAL A 171 10.89 -22.93 4.63
N LYS A 172 11.36 -22.29 5.71
CA LYS A 172 11.95 -22.97 6.86
C LYS A 172 10.96 -23.95 7.50
N SER A 173 9.69 -23.56 7.63
CA SER A 173 8.65 -24.43 8.18
C SER A 173 8.37 -25.65 7.31
N LEU A 174 8.41 -25.49 5.98
CA LEU A 174 8.25 -26.60 5.04
C LEU A 174 9.44 -27.57 5.08
N ILE A 175 10.67 -27.06 5.13
CA ILE A 175 11.89 -27.89 5.21
C ILE A 175 11.94 -28.68 6.52
N THR A 176 11.53 -28.08 7.62
CA THR A 176 11.49 -28.72 8.95
C THR A 176 10.30 -29.66 9.15
N GLY A 177 9.43 -29.80 8.14
CA GLY A 177 8.23 -30.66 8.21
C GLY A 177 7.09 -30.08 9.06
N ASN A 178 7.18 -28.83 9.51
CA ASN A 178 6.13 -28.17 10.28
C ASN A 178 5.15 -27.42 9.38
N TYR A 179 4.31 -28.20 8.68
CA TYR A 179 3.29 -27.65 7.78
C TYR A 179 2.26 -26.77 8.50
N GLY A 180 2.05 -26.99 9.81
CA GLY A 180 1.16 -26.18 10.63
C GLY A 180 1.61 -24.72 10.72
N TYR A 181 2.86 -24.47 11.08
CA TYR A 181 3.39 -23.10 11.12
C TYR A 181 3.53 -22.48 9.73
N ALA A 182 3.75 -23.27 8.68
CA ALA A 182 3.75 -22.74 7.31
C ALA A 182 2.42 -22.05 6.97
N LEU A 183 1.28 -22.64 7.36
CA LEU A 183 -0.04 -22.01 7.19
C LEU A 183 -0.22 -20.77 8.07
N VAL A 184 0.27 -20.80 9.31
CA VAL A 184 0.22 -19.64 10.22
C VAL A 184 0.96 -18.45 9.63
N TYR A 185 2.18 -18.64 9.10
CA TYR A 185 2.97 -17.55 8.50
C TYR A 185 2.35 -16.97 7.22
N LEU A 186 1.43 -17.68 6.56
CA LEU A 186 0.70 -17.16 5.41
C LEU A 186 -0.52 -16.31 5.79
N LEU A 187 -0.98 -16.34 7.05
CA LEU A 187 -2.15 -15.58 7.51
C LEU A 187 -2.07 -14.07 7.27
N PRO A 188 -0.95 -13.38 7.56
CA PRO A 188 -0.84 -11.95 7.30
C PRO A 188 -1.03 -11.62 5.82
N LEU A 189 -0.57 -12.52 4.94
CA LEU A 189 -0.69 -12.39 3.49
C LEU A 189 -2.12 -12.64 3.03
N LEU A 190 -2.79 -13.64 3.60
CA LEU A 190 -4.20 -13.93 3.31
C LEU A 190 -5.07 -12.71 3.64
N ASN A 191 -4.89 -12.13 4.83
CA ASN A 191 -5.63 -10.93 5.21
C ASN A 191 -5.28 -9.74 4.29
N TYR A 192 -4.00 -9.52 3.98
CA TYR A 192 -3.60 -8.50 3.00
C TYR A 192 -4.21 -8.72 1.60
N ILE A 193 -4.18 -9.95 1.07
CA ILE A 193 -4.67 -10.27 -0.28
C ILE A 193 -6.19 -10.12 -0.40
N VAL A 194 -6.96 -10.49 0.63
CA VAL A 194 -8.43 -10.34 0.62
C VAL A 194 -8.82 -8.86 0.44
N PHE A 195 -8.11 -7.95 1.10
CA PHE A 195 -8.44 -6.53 1.09
C PHE A 195 -7.79 -5.77 -0.08
N PHE A 196 -6.54 -6.11 -0.43
CA PHE A 196 -5.77 -5.39 -1.47
C PHE A 196 -5.68 -6.10 -2.82
N GLY A 197 -5.97 -7.40 -2.91
CA GLY A 197 -5.78 -8.19 -4.13
C GLY A 197 -6.52 -7.65 -5.35
N LYS A 198 -7.78 -7.23 -5.17
CA LYS A 198 -8.60 -6.64 -6.24
C LYS A 198 -8.10 -5.25 -6.66
N SER A 199 -7.55 -4.47 -5.73
CA SER A 199 -6.96 -3.16 -6.00
C SER A 199 -5.66 -3.30 -6.80
N ASN A 200 -4.78 -4.21 -6.37
CA ASN A 200 -3.51 -4.51 -7.04
C ASN A 200 -3.74 -4.98 -8.49
N TYR A 201 -4.70 -5.88 -8.72
CA TYR A 201 -5.03 -6.33 -10.08
C TYR A 201 -5.52 -5.19 -10.99
N LYS A 202 -6.39 -4.31 -10.46
CA LYS A 202 -6.91 -3.16 -11.23
C LYS A 202 -5.85 -2.10 -11.52
N ASN A 203 -5.05 -1.72 -10.53
CA ASN A 203 -3.98 -0.73 -10.74
C ASN A 203 -2.92 -1.24 -11.71
N THR A 204 -2.53 -2.51 -11.64
CA THR A 204 -1.58 -3.09 -12.61
C THR A 204 -2.17 -3.09 -14.03
N LYS A 205 -3.45 -3.43 -14.20
CA LYS A 205 -4.14 -3.41 -15.51
C LYS A 205 -4.29 -1.99 -16.05
N ILE A 206 -4.68 -1.03 -15.21
CA ILE A 206 -4.84 0.39 -15.57
C ILE A 206 -3.48 1.02 -15.91
N ASN A 207 -2.44 0.75 -15.14
CA ASN A 207 -1.09 1.25 -15.41
C ASN A 207 -0.52 0.65 -16.71
N ALA A 208 -0.75 -0.64 -16.97
CA ALA A 208 -0.35 -1.27 -18.22
C ALA A 208 -1.09 -0.66 -19.43
N THR A 209 -2.41 -0.52 -19.36
CA THR A 209 -3.20 0.09 -20.45
C THR A 209 -2.92 1.58 -20.62
N SER A 210 -2.71 2.33 -19.54
CA SER A 210 -2.37 3.75 -19.59
C SER A 210 -0.97 3.97 -20.15
N LYS A 211 0.00 3.09 -19.83
CA LYS A 211 1.34 3.12 -20.43
C LYS A 211 1.30 2.77 -21.93
N ILE A 212 0.48 1.79 -22.33
CA ILE A 212 0.25 1.47 -23.74
C ILE A 212 -0.42 2.64 -24.49
N ARG A 213 -1.44 3.25 -23.89
CA ARG A 213 -2.12 4.43 -24.45
C ARG A 213 -1.15 5.60 -24.58
N LYS A 214 -0.39 5.92 -23.53
CA LYS A 214 0.62 6.97 -23.55
C LYS A 214 1.67 6.73 -24.64
N ASN A 215 2.17 5.50 -24.79
CA ASN A 215 3.09 5.15 -25.86
C ASN A 215 2.44 5.27 -27.26
N LYS A 216 1.15 4.92 -27.40
CA LYS A 216 0.41 5.10 -28.66
C LYS A 216 0.22 6.59 -28.99
N TYR A 217 -0.14 7.41 -28.00
CA TYR A 217 -0.22 8.86 -28.14
C TYR A 217 1.15 9.46 -28.48
N GLN A 218 2.22 9.10 -27.79
CA GLN A 218 3.57 9.59 -28.09
C GLN A 218 4.05 9.17 -29.49
N LYS A 219 3.66 7.98 -29.98
CA LYS A 219 3.93 7.56 -31.36
C LYS A 219 3.05 8.29 -32.39
N ALA A 220 1.81 8.61 -32.06
CA ALA A 220 0.90 9.39 -32.91
C ALA A 220 1.27 10.88 -32.94
N PHE A 221 1.86 11.41 -31.86
CA PHE A 221 2.44 12.73 -31.74
C PHE A 221 3.96 12.74 -31.98
N LYS A 222 4.51 11.76 -32.70
CA LYS A 222 5.76 12.02 -33.43
C LYS A 222 5.40 13.15 -34.39
N VAL A 223 5.65 14.38 -33.96
CA VAL A 223 5.56 15.58 -34.78
C VAL A 223 6.31 15.20 -36.06
N VAL A 224 5.60 15.15 -37.18
CA VAL A 224 6.28 15.14 -38.47
C VAL A 224 7.02 16.47 -38.47
N GLU A 225 8.31 16.44 -38.14
CA GLU A 225 9.18 17.60 -38.27
C GLU A 225 9.17 17.94 -39.75
N MET A 226 8.29 18.88 -40.13
CA MET A 226 8.29 19.40 -41.47
C MET A 226 9.62 20.12 -41.67
N PRO A 227 10.31 19.90 -42.80
CA PRO A 227 11.62 20.49 -43.04
C PRO A 227 11.61 22.03 -43.05
N TYR A 228 10.42 22.65 -43.07
CA TYR A 228 10.19 24.09 -43.04
C TYR A 228 8.97 24.44 -42.18
N LYS A 229 8.93 25.69 -41.67
CA LYS A 229 7.78 26.23 -40.91
C LYS A 229 6.84 27.05 -41.80
N HIS A 230 7.38 27.86 -42.69
CA HIS A 230 6.66 28.69 -43.65
C HIS A 230 7.12 28.36 -45.08
N LYS A 231 6.16 28.41 -46.01
CA LYS A 231 6.37 28.23 -47.45
C LYS A 231 5.54 29.27 -48.19
N CYS A 232 6.16 30.00 -49.11
CA CYS A 232 5.47 31.00 -49.91
C CYS A 232 4.49 30.31 -50.87
N THR A 233 3.25 30.80 -50.89
CA THR A 233 2.18 30.25 -51.74
C THR A 233 2.41 30.50 -53.23
N ILE A 234 3.19 31.52 -53.61
CA ILE A 234 3.45 31.90 -55.01
C ILE A 234 4.72 31.23 -55.54
N CYS A 235 5.88 31.48 -54.92
CA CYS A 235 7.16 30.98 -55.43
C CYS A 235 7.64 29.67 -54.78
N GLY A 236 6.96 29.18 -53.74
CA GLY A 236 7.32 27.94 -53.07
C GLY A 236 8.57 28.01 -52.17
N LEU A 237 9.22 29.18 -52.06
CA LEU A 237 10.38 29.40 -51.18
C LEU A 237 10.01 29.08 -49.72
N THR A 238 10.91 28.40 -49.00
CA THR A 238 10.69 28.02 -47.59
C THR A 238 11.70 28.68 -46.63
N ASP A 239 11.39 28.73 -45.33
CA ASP A 239 12.33 29.22 -44.31
C ASP A 239 13.63 28.39 -44.22
N ALA A 240 13.61 27.17 -44.74
CA ALA A 240 14.78 26.30 -44.77
C ALA A 240 15.78 26.71 -45.87
N ASP A 241 15.28 27.31 -46.96
CA ASP A 241 16.08 27.73 -48.11
C ASP A 241 16.78 29.07 -47.85
N ASP A 242 16.15 30.00 -47.14
CA ASP A 242 16.71 31.29 -46.76
C ASP A 242 16.27 31.70 -45.34
N LYS A 243 17.23 31.70 -44.41
CA LYS A 243 17.01 31.97 -42.98
C LYS A 243 16.68 33.43 -42.67
N ASN A 244 17.01 34.37 -43.56
CA ASN A 244 16.78 35.80 -43.35
C ASN A 244 15.47 36.29 -43.97
N MET A 245 14.80 35.44 -44.76
CA MET A 245 13.56 35.79 -45.44
C MET A 245 12.41 35.91 -44.44
N GLN A 246 11.64 37.00 -44.52
CA GLN A 246 10.43 37.16 -43.71
C GLN A 246 9.21 36.60 -44.44
N PHE A 247 8.46 35.75 -43.74
CA PHE A 247 7.16 35.27 -44.20
C PHE A 247 6.04 35.94 -43.41
N ARG A 248 5.02 36.42 -44.12
CA ARG A 248 3.84 37.09 -43.55
C ARG A 248 2.56 36.45 -44.08
N TYR A 249 1.49 36.59 -43.30
CA TYR A 249 0.16 36.12 -43.66
C TYR A 249 -0.70 37.29 -44.10
N CYS A 250 -1.46 37.10 -45.19
CA CYS A 250 -2.42 38.10 -45.63
C CYS A 250 -3.74 37.90 -44.87
N SER A 251 -4.27 38.97 -44.26
CA SER A 251 -5.55 38.95 -43.53
C SER A 251 -6.77 38.88 -44.45
N LYS A 252 -6.62 39.21 -45.73
CA LYS A 252 -7.72 39.23 -46.72
C LYS A 252 -7.85 37.91 -47.49
N CYS A 253 -6.83 37.06 -47.48
CA CYS A 253 -6.88 35.74 -48.11
C CYS A 253 -7.64 34.76 -47.22
N LYS A 254 -8.42 33.86 -47.84
CA LYS A 254 -9.11 32.79 -47.13
C LYS A 254 -8.12 31.68 -46.78
N GLY A 255 -7.94 31.44 -45.48
CA GLY A 255 -7.03 30.41 -44.96
C GLY A 255 -5.65 30.94 -44.60
N HIS A 256 -4.75 30.04 -44.18
CA HIS A 256 -3.41 30.39 -43.71
C HIS A 256 -2.37 30.28 -44.84
N HIS A 257 -2.41 31.23 -45.78
CA HIS A 257 -1.42 31.35 -46.84
C HIS A 257 -0.26 32.24 -46.39
N ALA A 258 0.94 31.69 -46.33
CA ALA A 258 2.16 32.45 -46.08
C ALA A 258 2.73 32.98 -47.41
N TYR A 259 3.27 34.20 -47.37
CA TYR A 259 3.92 34.86 -48.49
C TYR A 259 5.27 35.41 -48.03
N CYS A 260 6.31 35.28 -48.85
CA CYS A 260 7.59 35.93 -48.56
C CYS A 260 7.48 37.45 -48.79
N GLU A 261 8.45 38.20 -48.26
CA GLU A 261 8.53 39.67 -48.38
C GLU A 261 8.37 40.18 -49.82
N LYS A 262 8.85 39.43 -50.81
CA LYS A 262 8.75 39.78 -52.23
C LYS A 262 7.33 39.67 -52.79
N HIS A 263 6.51 38.76 -52.26
CA HIS A 263 5.19 38.44 -52.84
C HIS A 263 4.00 38.88 -51.98
N ILE A 264 4.24 39.41 -50.76
CA ILE A 264 3.15 39.82 -49.87
C ILE A 264 2.36 41.02 -50.40
N TYR A 265 2.95 41.88 -51.24
CA TYR A 265 2.27 43.06 -51.79
C TYR A 265 1.75 42.88 -53.22
N GLU A 266 2.17 41.82 -53.91
CA GLU A 266 1.87 41.57 -55.33
C GLU A 266 0.96 40.36 -55.55
N HIS A 267 0.51 39.71 -54.48
CA HIS A 267 -0.35 38.52 -54.59
C HIS A 267 -1.81 38.88 -54.88
N GLU A 268 -2.44 38.09 -55.75
CA GLU A 268 -3.90 38.09 -55.85
C GLU A 268 -4.51 37.43 -54.62
N HIS A 269 -5.55 38.07 -54.06
CA HIS A 269 -6.23 37.55 -52.89
C HIS A 269 -7.04 36.30 -53.24
N ILE A 270 -6.66 35.18 -52.62
CA ILE A 270 -7.39 33.93 -52.71
C ILE A 270 -8.68 34.08 -51.89
N LYS A 271 -9.83 34.01 -52.56
CA LYS A 271 -11.17 34.14 -51.95
C LYS A 271 -11.67 32.86 -51.30
#